data_AF-A0A1G7HQ30-F1
#
_entry.id   AF-A0A1G7HQ30-F1
#
_cell.length_a   1.000
_cell.length_b   1.000
_cell.length_c   1.000
_cell.angle_alpha   90.00
_cell.angle_beta   90.00
_cell.angle_gamma   90.00
#
_symmetry.space_group_name_H-M   'P 1'
#
loop_
_entity.id
_entity.type
_entity.pdbx_description
1 polymer ?
#
loop_
_entity_poly.entity_id
_entity_poly.type
_entity_poly.pdbx_seq_one_letter_code
_entity_poly.pdbx_strand_id
1 'polypeptide(L)'
;MARTASDRTTAFGAATRALRDVGAAAWFGGSLMGASGLNAAADAAGTPADRERVVSAGWAKWTPISRAALAATFLGGVAQLATRRSTANVVGVGLTTAAAGLTAGTAVMGSKEVPETTIHAVEWTIPALLAGVILAGAKR
;
A
#
# COMPACT_ATOMS: atom_id res chain seq x y z
N MET A 1 1.67 31.25 -26.04
CA MET A 1 2.25 29.89 -26.04
C MET A 1 2.91 29.48 -24.71
N ALA A 2 3.60 30.36 -23.96
CA ALA A 2 4.27 29.99 -22.70
C ALA A 2 3.32 29.59 -21.54
N ARG A 3 2.14 30.21 -21.43
CA ARG A 3 1.15 29.93 -20.35
C ARG A 3 0.61 28.49 -20.40
N THR A 4 0.32 27.99 -21.61
CA THR A 4 -0.24 26.67 -21.85
C THR A 4 0.69 25.52 -21.47
N ALA A 5 2.01 25.72 -21.57
CA ALA A 5 3.00 24.74 -21.14
C ALA A 5 3.10 24.68 -19.60
N SER A 6 3.07 25.85 -18.94
CA SER A 6 3.07 25.96 -17.47
C SER A 6 1.82 25.32 -16.83
N ASP A 7 0.64 25.55 -17.42
CA ASP A 7 -0.62 24.96 -16.95
C ASP A 7 -0.62 23.43 -17.08
N ARG A 8 0.00 22.90 -18.15
CA ARG A 8 0.13 21.45 -18.34
C ARG A 8 1.07 20.82 -17.31
N THR A 9 2.19 21.46 -17.01
CA THR A 9 3.16 20.98 -16.00
C THR A 9 2.56 20.99 -14.60
N THR A 10 1.79 22.03 -14.24
CA THR A 10 1.11 22.12 -12.94
C THR A 10 -0.02 21.08 -12.80
N ALA A 11 -0.86 20.92 -13.82
CA ALA A 11 -1.91 19.91 -13.84
C ALA A 11 -1.34 18.48 -13.74
N PHE A 12 -0.26 18.18 -14.48
CA PHE A 12 0.43 16.89 -14.38
C PHE A 12 1.05 16.66 -12.99
N GLY A 13 1.67 17.69 -12.41
CA GLY A 13 2.20 17.62 -11.05
C GLY A 13 1.12 17.34 -10.00
N ALA A 14 -0.05 17.96 -10.14
CA ALA A 14 -1.19 17.72 -9.26
C ALA A 14 -1.75 16.29 -9.43
N ALA A 15 -1.92 15.83 -10.67
CA ALA A 15 -2.43 14.48 -10.95
C ALA A 15 -1.50 13.38 -10.43
N THR A 16 -0.19 13.51 -10.62
CA THR A 16 0.80 12.53 -10.15
C THR A 16 0.94 12.51 -8.63
N ARG A 17 0.74 13.65 -7.96
CA ARG A 17 0.62 13.71 -6.51
C ARG A 17 -0.65 13.03 -6.02
N ALA A 18 -1.79 13.33 -6.63
CA ALA A 18 -3.06 12.71 -6.29
C ALA A 18 -3.01 11.18 -6.45
N LEU A 19 -2.50 10.68 -7.58
CA LEU A 19 -2.30 9.24 -7.80
C LEU A 19 -1.46 8.59 -6.70
N ARG A 20 -0.36 9.24 -6.32
CA ARG A 20 0.53 8.74 -5.27
C ARG A 20 -0.19 8.67 -3.92
N ASP A 21 -0.81 9.77 -3.53
CA ASP A 21 -1.33 9.95 -2.17
C ASP A 21 -2.64 9.15 -1.99
N VAL A 22 -3.52 9.11 -3.00
CA VAL A 22 -4.75 8.29 -2.98
C VAL A 22 -4.41 6.79 -3.02
N GLY A 23 -3.44 6.38 -3.84
CA GLY A 23 -2.96 5.00 -3.86
C GLY A 23 -2.42 4.59 -2.48
N ALA A 24 -1.59 5.43 -1.86
CA ALA A 24 -1.01 5.16 -0.56
C ALA A 24 -2.09 5.08 0.53
N ALA A 25 -3.08 5.98 0.50
CA ALA A 25 -4.20 5.99 1.43
C ALA A 25 -5.09 4.75 1.30
N ALA A 26 -5.45 4.36 0.08
CA ALA A 26 -6.25 3.16 -0.16
C ALA A 26 -5.53 1.89 0.29
N TRP A 27 -4.23 1.80 -0.01
CA TRP A 27 -3.40 0.68 0.38
C TRP A 27 -3.25 0.58 1.91
N PHE A 28 -2.94 1.70 2.59
CA PHE A 28 -2.89 1.78 4.05
C PHE A 28 -4.22 1.43 4.71
N GLY A 29 -5.32 2.01 4.22
CA GLY A 29 -6.66 1.79 4.76
C GLY A 29 -7.10 0.33 4.64
N GLY A 30 -6.80 -0.33 3.51
CA GLY A 30 -7.07 -1.75 3.33
C GLY A 30 -6.29 -2.65 4.30
N SER A 31 -5.00 -2.37 4.50
CA SER A 31 -4.19 -3.11 5.48
C SER A 31 -4.69 -2.92 6.91
N LEU A 32 -5.04 -1.69 7.29
CA LEU A 32 -5.57 -1.39 8.62
C LEU A 32 -6.93 -2.09 8.84
N MET A 33 -7.86 -1.96 7.89
CA MET A 33 -9.16 -2.65 7.93
C MET A 33 -8.97 -4.17 7.99
N GLY A 34 -7.98 -4.72 7.26
CA GLY A 34 -7.66 -6.13 7.27
C GLY A 34 -7.28 -6.62 8.67
N ALA A 35 -6.31 -5.94 9.28
CA ALA A 35 -5.80 -6.30 10.59
C ALA A 35 -6.83 -6.09 11.72
N SER A 36 -7.45 -4.91 11.79
CA SER A 36 -8.33 -4.57 12.92
C SER A 36 -9.78 -5.00 12.73
N GLY A 37 -10.24 -5.12 11.49
CA GLY A 37 -11.64 -5.35 11.15
C GLY A 37 -11.89 -6.75 10.65
N LEU A 38 -11.32 -7.13 9.51
CA LEU A 38 -11.58 -8.41 8.86
C LEU A 38 -11.10 -9.59 9.72
N ASN A 39 -9.85 -9.55 10.20
CA ASN A 39 -9.27 -10.63 10.98
C ASN A 39 -10.00 -10.78 12.32
N ALA A 40 -10.31 -9.67 13.00
CA ALA A 40 -11.09 -9.69 14.24
C ALA A 40 -12.55 -10.15 14.03
N ALA A 41 -13.22 -9.70 12.97
CA ALA A 41 -14.59 -10.11 12.68
C ALA A 41 -14.70 -11.60 12.32
N ALA A 42 -13.64 -12.17 11.73
CA ALA A 42 -13.59 -13.59 11.43
C ALA A 42 -13.65 -14.47 12.69
N ASP A 43 -13.28 -13.96 13.87
CA ASP A 43 -13.41 -14.71 15.11
C ASP A 43 -14.85 -15.12 15.44
N ALA A 44 -15.83 -14.38 14.92
CA ALA A 44 -17.25 -14.69 15.07
C ALA A 44 -17.72 -15.85 14.18
N ALA A 45 -16.91 -16.35 13.25
CA ALA A 45 -17.29 -17.38 12.28
C ALA A 45 -17.45 -18.80 12.86
N GLY A 46 -17.32 -18.98 14.19
CA GLY A 46 -17.58 -20.24 14.88
C GLY A 46 -16.37 -21.18 14.89
N THR A 47 -16.08 -21.88 13.79
CA THR A 47 -14.97 -22.85 13.72
C THR A 47 -13.70 -22.24 13.13
N PRO A 48 -12.48 -22.71 13.48
CA PRO A 48 -11.24 -22.21 12.90
C PRO A 48 -11.21 -22.24 11.36
N ALA A 49 -11.77 -23.29 10.75
CA ALA A 49 -11.85 -23.42 9.29
C ALA A 49 -12.77 -22.35 8.67
N ASP A 50 -13.85 -21.99 9.35
CA ASP A 50 -14.75 -20.91 8.90
C ASP A 50 -14.09 -19.54 9.04
N ARG A 51 -13.29 -19.32 10.10
CA ARG A 51 -12.49 -18.09 10.25
C ARG A 51 -11.53 -17.92 9.08
N GLU A 52 -10.75 -18.96 8.78
CA GLU A 52 -9.79 -18.94 7.67
C GLU A 52 -10.50 -18.69 6.33
N ARG A 53 -11.64 -19.35 6.09
CA ARG A 53 -12.43 -19.16 4.87
C ARG A 53 -12.94 -17.71 4.74
N VAL A 54 -13.42 -17.10 5.83
CA VAL A 54 -13.89 -15.70 5.84
C VAL A 54 -12.74 -14.72 5.56
N VAL A 55 -11.61 -14.87 6.26
CA VAL A 55 -10.42 -14.04 6.07
C VAL A 55 -9.90 -14.16 4.64
N SER A 56 -9.72 -15.39 4.15
CA SER A 56 -9.24 -15.67 2.79
C SER A 56 -10.16 -15.08 1.72
N ALA A 57 -11.48 -15.23 1.87
CA ALA A 57 -12.45 -14.63 0.95
C ALA A 57 -12.42 -13.10 0.98
N GLY A 58 -12.23 -12.48 2.15
CA GLY A 58 -12.08 -11.04 2.29
C GLY A 58 -10.83 -10.52 1.58
N TRP A 59 -9.69 -11.14 1.83
CA TRP A 59 -8.43 -10.78 1.17
C TRP A 59 -8.44 -11.03 -0.33
N ALA A 60 -9.07 -12.10 -0.80
CA ALA A 60 -9.22 -12.38 -2.23
C ALA A 60 -9.99 -11.26 -2.95
N LYS A 61 -11.06 -10.74 -2.36
CA LYS A 61 -11.84 -9.62 -2.91
C LYS A 61 -11.10 -8.29 -2.85
N TRP A 62 -10.29 -8.08 -1.81
CA TRP A 62 -9.50 -6.85 -1.66
C TRP A 62 -8.26 -6.81 -2.59
N THR A 63 -7.67 -7.96 -2.90
CA THR A 63 -6.41 -8.06 -3.64
C THR A 63 -6.35 -7.25 -4.94
N PRO A 64 -7.37 -7.25 -5.83
CA PRO A 64 -7.35 -6.40 -7.03
C PRO A 64 -7.28 -4.90 -6.73
N ILE A 65 -8.03 -4.43 -5.72
CA ILE A 65 -8.04 -3.03 -5.28
C ILE A 65 -6.68 -2.67 -4.71
N SER A 66 -6.12 -3.56 -3.87
CA SER A 66 -4.76 -3.45 -3.37
C SER A 66 -3.79 -3.26 -4.53
N ARG A 67 -3.77 -4.17 -5.52
CA ARG A 67 -2.83 -4.09 -6.65
C ARG A 67 -2.95 -2.77 -7.41
N ALA A 68 -4.18 -2.27 -7.61
CA ALA A 68 -4.42 -0.98 -8.23
C ALA A 68 -3.86 0.18 -7.40
N ALA A 69 -4.04 0.14 -6.07
CA ALA A 69 -3.53 1.15 -5.15
C ALA A 69 -2.00 1.20 -5.10
N LEU A 70 -1.32 0.04 -5.09
CA LEU A 70 0.14 -0.04 -5.22
C LEU A 70 0.61 0.54 -6.57
N ALA A 71 -0.04 0.15 -7.66
CA ALA A 71 0.31 0.63 -8.99
C ALA A 71 0.14 2.16 -9.10
N ALA A 72 -0.95 2.72 -8.56
CA ALA A 72 -1.17 4.17 -8.52
C ALA A 72 -0.10 4.89 -7.69
N THR A 73 0.25 4.34 -6.52
CA THR A 73 1.29 4.88 -5.64
C THR A 73 2.64 4.93 -6.32
N PHE A 74 3.06 3.81 -6.90
CA PHE A 74 4.31 3.67 -7.62
C PHE A 74 4.34 4.55 -8.87
N LEU A 75 3.25 4.51 -9.65
CA LEU A 75 2.86 5.40 -10.74
C LEU A 75 3.25 6.85 -10.49
N GLY A 76 2.57 7.42 -9.50
CA GLY A 76 2.72 8.81 -9.10
C GLY A 76 4.12 9.13 -8.56
N GLY A 77 4.74 8.21 -7.81
CA GLY A 77 6.10 8.37 -7.29
C GLY A 77 7.17 8.44 -8.38
N VAL A 78 7.13 7.50 -9.34
CA VAL A 78 8.07 7.46 -10.48
C VAL A 78 7.89 8.69 -11.37
N ALA A 79 6.65 9.09 -11.65
CA ALA A 79 6.37 10.28 -12.45
C ALA A 79 6.85 11.59 -11.77
N GLN A 80 6.72 11.71 -10.45
CA GLN A 80 7.29 12.83 -9.70
C GLN A 80 8.82 12.79 -9.70
N LEU A 81 9.43 11.62 -9.61
CA LEU A 81 10.89 11.47 -9.66
C LEU A 81 11.46 11.86 -11.03
N ALA A 82 10.75 11.53 -12.11
CA ALA A 82 11.13 11.88 -13.48
C ALA A 82 11.00 13.38 -13.78
N THR A 83 10.06 14.07 -13.15
CA THR A 83 9.88 15.53 -13.34
C THR A 83 10.75 16.38 -12.43
N ARG A 84 10.96 15.95 -11.17
CA ARG A 84 11.90 16.57 -10.23
C ARG A 84 12.61 15.50 -9.42
N ARG A 85 13.91 15.35 -9.65
CA ARG A 85 14.74 14.49 -8.82
C ARG A 85 15.05 15.20 -7.50
N SER A 86 14.57 14.63 -6.40
CA SER A 86 14.89 15.04 -5.04
C SER A 86 15.16 13.79 -4.20
N THR A 87 15.98 13.93 -3.15
CA THR A 87 16.29 12.81 -2.24
C THR A 87 15.01 12.18 -1.66
N ALA A 88 13.97 12.96 -1.35
CA ALA A 88 12.70 12.41 -0.88
C ALA A 88 11.95 11.62 -1.95
N ASN A 89 11.98 12.05 -3.21
CA ASN A 89 11.32 11.29 -4.28
C ASN A 89 12.02 9.93 -4.49
N VAL A 90 13.36 9.92 -4.40
CA VAL A 90 14.15 8.68 -4.48
C VAL A 90 13.84 7.76 -3.29
N VAL A 91 13.90 8.28 -2.06
CA VAL A 91 13.59 7.53 -0.84
C VAL A 91 12.15 7.02 -0.85
N GLY A 92 11.19 7.86 -1.26
CA GLY A 92 9.77 7.50 -1.32
C GLY A 92 9.49 6.37 -2.32
N VAL A 93 10.05 6.43 -3.52
CA VAL A 93 9.94 5.35 -4.51
C VAL A 93 10.65 4.09 -4.01
N GLY A 94 11.84 4.22 -3.43
CA GLY A 94 12.59 3.10 -2.85
C GLY A 94 11.80 2.37 -1.76
N LEU A 95 11.21 3.11 -0.82
CA LEU A 95 10.38 2.55 0.26
C LEU A 95 9.08 1.93 -0.29
N THR A 96 8.45 2.56 -1.28
CA THR A 96 7.25 1.98 -1.94
C THR A 96 7.59 0.67 -2.63
N THR A 97 8.76 0.59 -3.28
CA THR A 97 9.24 -0.63 -3.95
C THR A 97 9.56 -1.72 -2.93
N ALA A 98 10.20 -1.38 -1.82
CA ALA A 98 10.47 -2.30 -0.73
C ALA A 98 9.17 -2.84 -0.11
N ALA A 99 8.20 -1.97 0.18
CA ALA A 99 6.89 -2.37 0.70
C ALA A 99 6.10 -3.24 -0.29
N ALA A 100 6.14 -2.91 -1.59
CA ALA A 100 5.57 -3.74 -2.64
C ALA A 100 6.26 -5.10 -2.73
N GLY A 101 7.58 -5.14 -2.61
CA GLY A 101 8.39 -6.36 -2.58
C GLY A 101 8.06 -7.25 -1.39
N LEU A 102 7.86 -6.68 -0.20
CA LEU A 102 7.39 -7.40 0.98
C LEU A 102 5.97 -7.95 0.80
N THR A 103 5.08 -7.19 0.14
CA THR A 103 3.70 -7.65 -0.10
C THR A 103 3.63 -8.75 -1.16
N ALA A 104 4.40 -8.62 -2.24
CA ALA A 104 4.52 -9.68 -3.24
C ALA A 104 5.23 -10.91 -2.65
N GLY A 105 6.25 -10.70 -1.82
CA GLY A 105 6.99 -11.76 -1.13
C GLY A 105 6.11 -12.53 -0.17
N THR A 106 5.29 -11.86 0.65
CA THR A 106 4.32 -12.52 1.54
C THR A 106 3.23 -13.26 0.78
N ALA A 107 2.75 -12.75 -0.36
CA ALA A 107 1.80 -13.47 -1.21
C ALA A 107 2.40 -14.76 -1.81
N VAL A 108 3.69 -14.76 -2.16
CA VAL A 108 4.39 -15.95 -2.65
C VAL A 108 4.73 -16.92 -1.51
N MET A 109 5.08 -16.39 -0.33
CA MET A 109 5.57 -17.16 0.81
C MET A 109 4.47 -17.68 1.74
N GLY A 110 3.26 -17.12 1.67
CA GLY A 110 2.05 -17.60 2.38
C GLY A 110 1.59 -19.01 1.99
N SER A 111 2.38 -19.74 1.21
CA SER A 111 2.22 -21.15 0.87
C SER A 111 3.10 -22.08 1.74
N LYS A 112 3.80 -21.56 2.75
CA LYS A 112 4.59 -22.35 3.71
C LYS A 112 4.18 -22.00 5.14
N GLU A 113 4.04 -23.00 6.00
CA GLU A 113 3.61 -22.86 7.39
C GLU A 113 4.45 -21.80 8.12
N VAL A 114 3.83 -20.64 8.37
CA VAL A 114 4.43 -19.56 9.15
C VAL A 114 3.89 -19.68 10.58
N PRO A 115 4.74 -19.69 11.62
CA PRO A 115 4.29 -19.75 13.01
C PRO A 115 3.30 -18.63 13.34
N GLU A 116 2.24 -18.92 14.10
CA GLU A 116 1.16 -17.99 14.47
C GLU A 116 1.69 -16.67 15.08
N THR A 117 2.79 -16.73 15.83
CA THR A 117 3.48 -15.56 16.40
C THR A 117 4.08 -14.62 15.35
N THR A 118 4.50 -15.18 14.21
CA THR A 118 5.03 -14.41 13.08
C THR A 118 3.90 -13.81 12.26
N ILE A 119 2.72 -14.44 12.21
CA ILE A 119 1.53 -13.90 11.55
C ILE A 119 1.11 -12.58 12.23
N HIS A 120 0.99 -12.55 13.56
CA HIS A 120 0.63 -11.33 14.32
C HIS A 120 1.70 -10.23 14.26
N ALA A 121 2.98 -10.59 14.21
CA ALA A 121 4.07 -9.63 14.03
C ALA A 121 4.05 -9.02 12.62
N VAL A 122 3.82 -9.84 11.59
CA VAL A 122 3.76 -9.42 10.18
C VAL A 122 2.51 -8.60 9.87
N GLU A 123 1.38 -8.89 10.52
CA GLU A 123 0.11 -8.18 10.36
C GLU A 123 0.24 -6.65 10.53
N TRP A 124 1.11 -6.21 11.44
CA TRP A 124 1.38 -4.78 11.68
C TRP A 124 2.59 -4.23 10.93
N THR A 125 3.45 -5.08 10.36
CA THR A 125 4.64 -4.62 9.63
C THR A 125 4.29 -3.77 8.42
N ILE A 126 3.27 -4.17 7.66
CA ILE A 126 2.84 -3.45 6.46
C ILE A 126 2.24 -2.08 6.84
N PRO A 127 1.25 -1.99 7.76
CA PRO A 127 0.74 -0.70 8.25
C PRO A 127 1.81 0.20 8.86
N ALA A 128 2.71 -0.33 9.69
CA ALA A 128 3.73 0.46 10.37
C ALA A 128 4.77 1.03 9.39
N LEU A 129 5.22 0.22 8.41
CA LEU A 129 6.13 0.68 7.37
C LEU A 129 5.48 1.74 6.48
N LEU A 130 4.22 1.56 6.10
CA LEU A 130 3.48 2.53 5.29
C LEU A 130 3.19 3.83 6.05
N ALA A 131 2.80 3.75 7.32
CA ALA A 131 2.64 4.93 8.16
C ALA A 131 3.95 5.71 8.24
N GLY A 132 5.09 5.02 8.38
CA GLY A 132 6.42 5.65 8.32
C GLY A 132 6.68 6.36 6.99
N VAL A 133 6.31 5.76 5.86
CA VAL A 133 6.45 6.37 4.51
C VAL A 133 5.55 7.60 4.35
N ILE A 134 4.29 7.50 4.77
CA ILE A 134 3.31 8.59 4.70
C ILE A 134 3.77 9.76 5.58
N LEU A 135 4.18 9.49 6.82
CA LEU A 135 4.66 10.50 7.77
C LEU A 135 5.98 11.14 7.33
N ALA A 136 6.90 10.38 6.75
CA ALA A 136 8.13 10.92 6.18
C ALA A 136 7.86 11.80 4.94
N GLY A 137 6.78 11.52 4.20
CA GLY A 137 6.28 12.36 3.12
C GLY A 137 5.58 13.65 3.61
N ALA A 138 4.97 13.62 4.79
CA ALA A 138 4.18 14.72 5.36
C ALA A 138 5.03 15.86 5.97
N LYS A 139 6.31 15.63 6.28
CA LYS A 139 7.22 16.68 6.81
C LYS A 139 7.73 17.67 5.74
N ARG A 140 6.93 18.04 4.75
CA ARG A 140 7.30 19.02 3.71
C ARG A 140 6.22 20.05 3.47
#